data_AF-A0A1M3CP84-F1
#
_entry.id   AF-A0A1M3CP84-F1
#
_cell.length_a   1.000
_cell.length_b   1.000
_cell.length_c   1.000
_cell.angle_alpha   90.00
_cell.angle_beta   90.00
_cell.angle_gamma   90.00
#
_symmetry.space_group_name_H-M   'P 1'
#
loop_
_entity.id
_entity.type
_entity.pdbx_description
1 polymer ?
#
loop_
_entity_poly.entity_id
_entity_poly.type
_entity_poly.pdbx_seq_one_letter_code
_entity_poly.pdbx_strand_id
1 'polypeptide(L)'
;MIPLKKISLCYLTLFLLATTISPLSWAQETEDKAIQATASLLFHINEELQEKIIDDSETAPLVFDETEVEQLWHHAIRLDSSLEAARQNYLLWKANCDQPEGVECLRTCAEHLKSTWLLANETPDEDFNPHSYKFLNTYSVQNLANNPLINKTIQKEISPYLIPSNSRLVPILEQLFSTRVTLNATTLTQGGFNILRRQPRSFIILANHPATPGYLFKLYLDTELRMKQKTPGWRWFARRCSGAKLVRKVIAKKNIRHFVVPKKYIYVLPPSTIPAKTSEIDPKPTVLVVEDMQLVPKELNIAAWRNLVTPQILDELYAIISRANGSSYRPDNIPFSYQGKFAFIDTEYPYRNPDFKSIRPYLSPAMCKYWDDLVKKGGHE
;
A
#
# COMPACT_ATOMS: atom_id res chain seq x y z
N MET A 1 10.51 60.73 48.50
CA MET A 1 11.14 59.49 49.00
C MET A 1 10.36 58.27 48.52
N ILE A 2 10.68 57.76 47.34
CA ILE A 2 10.45 56.38 46.85
C ILE A 2 11.57 56.16 45.80
N PRO A 3 12.42 55.12 45.88
CA PRO A 3 13.59 55.04 45.01
C PRO A 3 13.25 54.43 43.64
N LEU A 4 13.73 55.08 42.57
CA LEU A 4 13.79 54.54 41.21
C LEU A 4 14.67 53.28 41.20
N LYS A 5 14.08 52.14 40.80
CA LYS A 5 14.84 50.94 40.40
C LYS A 5 15.21 51.05 38.92
N LYS A 6 16.52 51.02 38.68
CA LYS A 6 17.18 50.84 37.37
C LYS A 6 16.60 49.61 36.66
N ILE A 7 16.03 49.79 35.48
CA ILE A 7 15.82 48.70 34.53
C ILE A 7 17.10 48.60 33.71
N SER A 8 17.80 47.49 33.93
CA SER A 8 19.06 47.17 33.27
C SER A 8 18.80 46.80 31.82
N LEU A 9 19.50 47.49 30.93
CA LEU A 9 19.64 47.21 29.51
C LEU A 9 20.42 45.88 29.36
N CYS A 10 19.72 44.76 29.17
CA CYS A 10 20.34 43.48 28.83
C CYS A 10 20.20 43.21 27.33
N TYR A 11 21.30 43.46 26.63
CA TYR A 11 21.77 42.85 25.39
C TYR A 11 20.83 41.83 24.71
N LEU A 12 20.22 42.29 23.63
CA LEU A 12 20.38 41.76 22.28
C LEU A 12 21.30 40.52 22.15
N THR A 13 20.75 39.32 22.32
CA THR A 13 21.25 38.12 21.65
C THR A 13 20.19 37.69 20.63
N LEU A 14 20.32 38.25 19.42
CA LEU A 14 19.78 37.62 18.23
C LEU A 14 20.42 36.23 18.15
N PHE A 15 19.71 35.21 18.60
CA PHE A 15 19.97 33.84 18.19
C PHE A 15 19.63 33.78 16.69
N LEU A 16 20.63 34.06 15.86
CA LEU A 16 20.70 33.52 14.51
C LEU A 16 20.76 32.00 14.67
N LEU A 17 19.59 31.37 14.83
CA LEU A 17 19.37 29.98 14.48
C LEU A 17 19.57 29.87 12.98
N ALA A 18 20.83 29.94 12.55
CA ALA A 18 21.24 29.33 11.29
C ALA A 18 20.96 27.84 11.48
N THR A 19 19.77 27.41 11.07
CA THR A 19 19.46 26.00 10.87
C THR A 19 20.46 25.52 9.84
N THR A 20 21.58 24.97 10.30
CA THR A 20 22.51 24.24 9.45
C THR A 20 21.75 23.04 8.94
N ILE A 21 21.12 23.18 7.77
CA ILE A 21 20.50 22.07 7.08
C ILE A 21 21.62 21.07 6.86
N SER A 22 21.53 19.90 7.50
CA SER A 22 22.61 18.93 7.44
C SER A 22 22.76 18.45 5.99
N PRO A 23 23.98 18.22 5.49
CA PRO A 23 24.20 17.70 4.12
C PRO A 23 23.40 16.41 3.84
N LEU A 24 23.10 15.66 4.91
CA LEU A 24 22.31 14.43 4.86
C LEU A 24 20.84 14.67 4.45
N SER A 25 20.21 15.77 4.89
CA SER A 25 18.82 16.04 4.52
C SER A 25 18.67 16.47 3.05
N TRP A 26 19.65 17.21 2.52
CA TRP A 26 19.68 17.60 1.10
C TRP A 26 19.82 16.39 0.16
N ALA A 27 20.71 15.45 0.51
CA ALA A 27 20.89 14.23 -0.26
C ALA A 27 19.59 13.40 -0.29
N GLN A 28 18.93 13.27 0.87
CA GLN A 28 17.68 12.54 0.99
C GLN A 28 16.53 13.19 0.21
N GLU A 29 16.41 14.52 0.25
CA GLU A 29 15.42 15.27 -0.52
C GLU A 29 15.64 15.14 -2.04
N THR A 30 16.90 15.16 -2.47
CA THR A 30 17.27 14.98 -3.88
C THR A 30 16.93 13.58 -4.37
N GLU A 31 17.29 12.55 -3.61
CA GLU A 31 16.89 11.17 -3.87
C GLU A 31 15.36 11.06 -3.91
N ASP A 32 14.69 11.76 -3.00
CA ASP A 32 13.25 11.65 -2.87
C ASP A 32 12.50 12.14 -4.11
N LYS A 33 12.92 13.30 -4.61
CA LYS A 33 12.43 13.93 -5.81
C LYS A 33 12.73 13.08 -7.05
N ALA A 34 13.92 12.47 -7.11
CA ALA A 34 14.29 11.61 -8.22
C ALA A 34 13.43 10.33 -8.29
N ILE A 35 13.07 9.73 -7.15
CA ILE A 35 12.15 8.59 -7.10
C ILE A 35 10.72 8.99 -7.52
N GLN A 36 10.25 10.15 -7.03
CA GLN A 36 8.93 10.67 -7.40
C GLN A 36 8.83 10.99 -8.90
N ALA A 37 9.85 11.63 -9.46
CA ALA A 37 9.92 11.88 -10.90
C ALA A 37 9.93 10.59 -11.72
N THR A 38 10.70 9.57 -11.30
CA THR A 38 10.68 8.23 -11.92
C THR A 38 9.28 7.61 -11.88
N ALA A 39 8.55 7.74 -10.76
CA ALA A 39 7.18 7.25 -10.64
C ALA A 39 6.20 7.98 -11.57
N SER A 40 6.32 9.30 -11.71
CA SER A 40 5.53 10.12 -12.63
C SER A 40 5.80 9.79 -14.10
N LEU A 41 7.07 9.63 -14.50
CA LEU A 41 7.43 9.17 -15.85
C LEU A 41 6.86 7.80 -16.15
N LEU A 42 7.02 6.86 -15.22
CA LEU A 42 6.47 5.52 -15.37
C LEU A 42 4.96 5.57 -15.54
N PHE A 43 4.25 6.41 -14.80
CA PHE A 43 2.82 6.63 -14.99
C PHE A 43 2.52 7.16 -16.40
N HIS A 44 3.14 8.27 -16.82
CA HIS A 44 2.95 8.86 -18.15
C HIS A 44 3.17 7.84 -19.28
N ILE A 45 4.31 7.14 -19.27
CA ILE A 45 4.64 6.16 -20.31
C ILE A 45 3.65 4.99 -20.35
N ASN A 46 3.11 4.57 -19.19
CA ASN A 46 2.07 3.54 -19.18
C ASN A 46 0.72 4.04 -19.71
N GLU A 47 0.40 5.32 -19.54
CA GLU A 47 -0.80 5.91 -20.15
C GLU A 47 -0.63 5.95 -21.68
N GLU A 48 0.52 6.40 -22.19
CA GLU A 48 0.84 6.37 -23.64
C GLU A 48 0.74 4.95 -24.24
N LEU A 49 1.17 3.92 -23.48
CA LEU A 49 0.99 2.52 -23.87
C LEU A 49 -0.47 2.06 -23.88
N GLN A 50 -1.33 2.68 -23.06
CA GLN A 50 -2.74 2.31 -22.87
C GLN A 50 -3.72 3.10 -23.75
N GLU A 51 -3.37 4.29 -24.26
CA GLU A 51 -4.23 5.18 -25.07
C GLU A 51 -4.80 4.55 -26.36
N LYS A 52 -4.50 3.28 -26.64
CA LYS A 52 -5.19 2.46 -27.65
C LYS A 52 -6.48 1.77 -27.15
N ILE A 53 -6.94 2.06 -25.93
CA ILE A 53 -8.19 1.55 -25.37
C ILE A 53 -9.06 2.75 -24.96
N ILE A 54 -10.14 3.00 -25.70
CA ILE A 54 -11.11 4.06 -25.43
C ILE A 54 -11.67 3.87 -24.02
N ASP A 55 -11.41 4.82 -23.12
CA ASP A 55 -11.99 4.89 -21.78
C ASP A 55 -13.08 5.97 -21.79
N ASP A 56 -14.34 5.58 -21.62
CA ASP A 56 -15.53 6.47 -21.55
C ASP A 56 -15.57 7.29 -20.22
N SER A 57 -14.42 7.57 -19.61
CA SER A 57 -14.34 8.30 -18.36
C SER A 57 -14.65 9.79 -18.59
N GLU A 58 -15.58 10.35 -17.82
CA GLU A 58 -15.93 11.78 -17.87
C GLU A 58 -14.80 12.73 -17.44
N THR A 59 -13.73 12.21 -16.81
CA THR A 59 -12.58 13.03 -16.42
C THR A 59 -11.56 13.12 -17.55
N ALA A 60 -11.27 14.34 -18.00
CA ALA A 60 -10.23 14.61 -18.99
C ALA A 60 -8.89 13.95 -18.58
N PRO A 61 -8.13 13.35 -19.51
CA PRO A 61 -6.88 12.66 -19.20
C PRO A 61 -5.85 13.60 -18.55
N LEU A 62 -4.93 13.02 -17.77
CA LEU A 62 -3.79 13.76 -17.23
C LEU A 62 -2.71 13.83 -18.31
N VAL A 63 -2.65 14.95 -19.03
CA VAL A 63 -1.75 15.18 -20.17
C VAL A 63 -0.48 15.89 -19.71
N PHE A 64 0.68 15.40 -20.14
CA PHE A 64 1.98 16.00 -19.86
C PHE A 64 2.46 16.78 -21.09
N ASP A 65 3.01 17.97 -20.90
CA ASP A 65 3.72 18.66 -21.99
C ASP A 65 5.19 18.22 -22.09
N GLU A 66 5.85 18.55 -23.20
CA GLU A 66 7.24 18.18 -23.44
C GLU A 66 8.20 18.73 -22.38
N THR A 67 7.95 19.93 -21.87
CA THR A 67 8.82 20.56 -20.88
C THR A 67 8.70 19.84 -19.54
N GLU A 68 7.49 19.47 -19.15
CA GLU A 68 7.21 18.67 -17.94
C GLU A 68 7.91 17.30 -18.04
N VAL A 69 7.78 16.60 -19.17
CA VAL A 69 8.44 15.30 -19.37
C VAL A 69 9.97 15.41 -19.30
N GLU A 70 10.55 16.42 -19.94
CA GLU A 70 12.00 16.63 -19.90
C GLU A 70 12.53 16.97 -18.50
N GLN A 71 11.76 17.75 -17.72
CA GLN A 71 12.10 18.01 -16.32
C GLN A 71 12.08 16.73 -15.49
N LEU A 72 11.07 15.88 -15.68
CA LEU A 72 11.00 14.60 -14.99
C LEU A 72 12.18 13.69 -15.35
N TRP A 73 12.58 13.62 -16.64
CA TRP A 73 13.76 12.86 -17.06
C TRP A 73 15.02 13.36 -16.37
N HIS A 74 15.23 14.68 -16.34
CA HIS A 74 16.37 15.28 -15.68
C HIS A 74 16.43 14.94 -14.18
N HIS A 75 15.28 14.85 -13.50
CA HIS A 75 15.22 14.40 -12.11
C HIS A 75 15.47 12.89 -11.98
N ALA A 76 14.85 12.07 -12.83
CA ALA A 76 14.97 10.61 -12.77
C ALA A 76 16.41 10.14 -13.03
N ILE A 77 17.12 10.73 -14.00
CA ILE A 77 18.52 10.37 -14.32
C ILE A 77 19.48 10.61 -13.14
N ARG A 78 19.13 11.53 -12.21
CA ARG A 78 19.91 11.74 -10.98
C ARG A 78 19.78 10.57 -9.99
N LEU A 79 18.71 9.77 -10.09
CA LEU A 79 18.54 8.55 -9.31
C LEU A 79 19.48 7.45 -9.81
N ASP A 80 19.52 7.28 -11.13
CA ASP A 80 20.33 6.26 -11.80
C ASP A 80 20.64 6.72 -13.23
N SER A 81 21.93 6.92 -13.53
CA SER A 81 22.38 7.35 -14.85
C SER A 81 22.05 6.35 -15.97
N SER A 82 21.79 5.08 -15.64
CA SER A 82 21.35 4.08 -16.62
C SER A 82 20.02 4.43 -17.27
N LEU A 83 19.20 5.28 -16.63
CA LEU A 83 17.95 5.77 -17.19
C LEU A 83 18.11 6.66 -18.42
N GLU A 84 19.33 7.13 -18.74
CA GLU A 84 19.58 7.80 -20.02
C GLU A 84 19.29 6.85 -21.20
N ALA A 85 19.60 5.55 -21.08
CA ALA A 85 19.25 4.56 -22.11
C ALA A 85 17.73 4.40 -22.26
N ALA A 86 16.98 4.44 -21.15
CA ALA A 86 15.52 4.43 -21.17
C ALA A 86 14.97 5.69 -21.87
N ARG A 87 15.56 6.87 -21.61
CA ARG A 87 15.21 8.12 -22.28
C ARG A 87 15.46 8.06 -23.79
N GLN A 88 16.58 7.49 -24.23
CA GLN A 88 16.84 7.31 -25.67
C GLN A 88 15.77 6.43 -26.33
N ASN A 89 15.33 5.36 -25.68
CA ASN A 89 14.20 4.55 -26.17
C ASN A 89 12.90 5.36 -26.24
N TYR A 90 12.63 6.22 -25.25
CA TYR A 90 11.47 7.12 -25.29
C TYR A 90 11.51 8.10 -26.46
N LEU A 91 12.67 8.71 -26.73
CA LEU A 91 12.86 9.62 -27.86
C LEU A 91 12.72 8.89 -29.22
N LEU A 92 13.23 7.67 -29.32
CA LEU A 92 13.05 6.81 -30.50
C LEU A 92 11.57 6.47 -30.72
N TRP A 93 10.82 6.17 -29.65
CA TRP A 93 9.37 6.00 -29.74
C TRP A 93 8.69 7.27 -30.24
N LYS A 94 9.00 8.45 -29.70
CA LYS A 94 8.41 9.71 -30.18
C LYS A 94 8.64 9.95 -31.67
N ALA A 95 9.84 9.63 -32.16
CA ALA A 95 10.16 9.74 -33.58
C ALA A 95 9.44 8.70 -34.46
N ASN A 96 8.96 7.59 -33.89
CA ASN A 96 8.40 6.44 -34.62
C ASN A 96 7.07 5.93 -34.02
N CYS A 97 6.25 6.82 -33.44
CA CYS A 97 5.10 6.41 -32.63
C CYS A 97 4.03 5.62 -33.42
N ASP A 98 3.97 5.81 -34.73
CA ASP A 98 3.08 5.08 -35.65
C ASP A 98 3.60 3.69 -36.04
N GLN A 99 4.85 3.35 -35.71
CA GLN A 99 5.48 2.09 -36.11
C GLN A 99 5.50 1.07 -34.97
N PRO A 100 5.37 -0.24 -35.25
CA PRO A 100 5.46 -1.29 -34.24
C PRO A 100 6.75 -1.24 -33.41
N GLU A 101 7.86 -0.87 -34.04
CA GLU A 101 9.17 -0.72 -33.40
C GLU A 101 9.15 0.38 -32.32
N GLY A 102 8.41 1.47 -32.55
CA GLY A 102 8.23 2.52 -31.56
C GLY A 102 7.56 2.00 -30.29
N VAL A 103 6.51 1.19 -30.42
CA VAL A 103 5.81 0.61 -29.26
C VAL A 103 6.71 -0.29 -28.43
N GLU A 104 7.62 -1.05 -29.08
CA GLU A 104 8.61 -1.87 -28.38
C GLU A 104 9.64 -1.03 -27.63
N CYS A 105 10.12 0.07 -28.24
CA CYS A 105 10.98 1.04 -27.56
C CYS A 105 10.30 1.61 -26.30
N LEU A 106 9.01 1.98 -26.40
CA LEU A 106 8.26 2.50 -25.25
C LEU A 106 8.07 1.43 -24.15
N ARG A 107 7.82 0.18 -24.53
CA ARG A 107 7.74 -0.95 -23.59
C ARG A 107 9.06 -1.18 -22.86
N THR A 108 10.17 -1.20 -23.60
CA THR A 108 11.53 -1.34 -23.04
C THR A 108 11.84 -0.20 -22.08
N CYS A 109 11.47 1.04 -22.44
CA CYS A 109 11.58 2.21 -21.58
C CYS A 109 10.78 2.03 -20.27
N ALA A 110 9.52 1.59 -20.36
CA ALA A 110 8.66 1.36 -19.22
C ALA A 110 9.20 0.28 -18.27
N GLU A 111 9.75 -0.81 -18.82
CA GLU A 111 10.35 -1.90 -18.04
C GLU A 111 11.60 -1.45 -17.28
N HIS A 112 12.47 -0.67 -17.93
CA HIS A 112 13.67 -0.11 -17.29
C HIS A 112 13.28 0.85 -16.16
N LEU A 113 12.40 1.82 -16.42
CA LEU A 113 11.89 2.74 -15.41
C LEU A 113 11.26 2.00 -14.23
N LYS A 114 10.46 0.96 -14.51
CA LYS A 114 9.84 0.14 -13.47
C LYS A 114 10.87 -0.59 -12.63
N SER A 115 11.89 -1.18 -13.25
CA SER A 115 12.96 -1.87 -12.54
C SER A 115 13.71 -0.92 -11.61
N THR A 116 14.15 0.24 -12.13
CA THR A 116 14.85 1.26 -11.34
C THR A 116 13.97 1.80 -10.21
N TRP A 117 12.69 2.09 -10.48
CA TRP A 117 11.74 2.54 -9.47
C TRP A 117 11.54 1.52 -8.35
N LEU A 118 11.39 0.24 -8.67
CA LEU A 118 11.24 -0.83 -7.68
C LEU A 118 12.51 -1.01 -6.84
N LEU A 119 13.70 -0.85 -7.43
CA LEU A 119 14.98 -0.94 -6.73
C LEU A 119 15.23 0.23 -5.78
N ALA A 120 14.80 1.43 -6.16
CA ALA A 120 14.95 2.64 -5.35
C ALA A 120 13.88 2.75 -4.24
N ASN A 121 12.78 2.04 -4.39
CA ASN A 121 11.71 2.04 -3.41
C ASN A 121 12.02 1.21 -2.17
N GLU A 122 11.20 1.43 -1.16
CA GLU A 122 11.23 0.61 0.03
C GLU A 122 10.98 -0.86 -0.34
N THR A 123 11.96 -1.71 -0.08
CA THR A 123 11.76 -3.16 -0.08
C THR A 123 11.17 -3.56 1.26
N PRO A 124 10.31 -4.60 1.30
CA PRO A 124 10.00 -5.26 2.56
C PRO A 124 11.34 -5.80 3.09
N ASP A 125 11.79 -5.35 4.26
CA ASP A 125 13.15 -5.68 4.75
C ASP A 125 13.52 -7.14 4.47
N GLU A 126 14.59 -7.36 3.71
CA GLU A 126 15.17 -8.70 3.54
C GLU A 126 15.70 -9.26 4.87
N ASP A 127 15.92 -8.38 5.86
CA ASP A 127 16.26 -8.71 7.25
C ASP A 127 15.15 -9.46 7.99
N PHE A 128 14.02 -9.80 7.35
CA PHE A 128 13.27 -10.97 7.79
C PHE A 128 14.08 -12.23 7.50
N ASN A 129 15.12 -12.46 8.32
CA ASN A 129 15.77 -13.74 8.44
C ASN A 129 14.84 -14.64 9.28
N PRO A 130 14.09 -15.59 8.69
CA PRO A 130 13.25 -16.51 9.46
C PRO A 130 14.06 -17.36 10.45
N HIS A 131 15.39 -17.38 10.32
CA HIS A 131 16.30 -18.06 11.25
C HIS A 131 16.82 -17.17 12.40
N SER A 132 16.67 -15.84 12.35
CA SER A 132 17.14 -14.95 13.44
C SER A 132 16.15 -14.86 14.59
N TYR A 133 14.86 -15.13 14.34
CA TYR A 133 13.94 -15.49 15.40
C TYR A 133 14.26 -16.93 15.80
N LYS A 134 15.11 -17.11 16.82
CA LYS A 134 15.10 -18.32 17.64
C LYS A 134 13.63 -18.59 17.96
N PHE A 135 13.06 -19.60 17.30
CA PHE A 135 11.65 -19.93 17.30
C PHE A 135 11.11 -19.85 18.73
N LEU A 136 10.40 -18.77 19.05
CA LEU A 136 9.53 -18.76 20.21
C LEU A 136 8.50 -19.85 19.94
N ASN A 137 8.51 -20.89 20.79
CA ASN A 137 7.59 -22.03 20.80
C ASN A 137 6.14 -21.53 20.86
N THR A 138 5.58 -21.19 19.71
CA THR A 138 4.33 -20.46 19.64
C THR A 138 3.37 -21.20 18.76
N TYR A 139 2.10 -21.12 19.13
CA TYR A 139 1.08 -21.98 18.56
C TYR A 139 0.95 -21.82 17.04
N SER A 140 1.05 -20.58 16.53
CA SER A 140 1.04 -20.35 15.07
C SER A 140 2.26 -20.95 14.37
N VAL A 141 3.42 -21.06 15.03
CA VAL A 141 4.63 -21.70 14.48
C VAL A 141 4.48 -23.23 14.46
N GLN A 142 3.87 -23.80 15.50
CA GLN A 142 3.57 -25.24 15.53
C GLN A 142 2.55 -25.62 14.46
N ASN A 143 1.48 -24.84 14.33
CA ASN A 143 0.51 -25.04 13.25
C ASN A 143 1.16 -24.86 11.89
N LEU A 144 2.03 -23.87 11.72
CA LEU A 144 2.75 -23.67 10.46
C LEU A 144 3.61 -24.89 10.08
N ALA A 145 4.33 -25.48 11.05
CA ALA A 145 5.21 -26.61 10.82
C ALA A 145 4.46 -27.94 10.60
N ASN A 146 3.32 -28.12 11.28
CA ASN A 146 2.59 -29.39 11.31
C ASN A 146 1.37 -29.42 10.37
N ASN A 147 1.05 -28.32 9.68
CA ASN A 147 -0.14 -28.25 8.84
C ASN A 147 0.11 -28.86 7.45
N PRO A 148 -0.59 -29.96 7.07
CA PRO A 148 -0.35 -30.66 5.81
C PRO A 148 -0.71 -29.84 4.56
N LEU A 149 -1.45 -28.73 4.72
CA LEU A 149 -1.79 -27.81 3.63
C LEU A 149 -0.69 -26.76 3.38
N ILE A 150 0.34 -26.70 4.23
CA ILE A 150 1.41 -25.71 4.17
C ILE A 150 2.71 -26.39 3.78
N ASN A 151 3.13 -26.18 2.53
CA ASN A 151 4.46 -26.57 2.08
C ASN A 151 5.51 -25.48 2.41
N LYS A 152 6.79 -25.77 2.16
CA LYS A 152 7.92 -24.85 2.42
C LYS A 152 7.76 -23.49 1.73
N THR A 153 7.17 -23.44 0.53
CA THR A 153 6.94 -22.19 -0.20
C THR A 153 5.89 -21.33 0.51
N ILE A 154 4.75 -21.91 0.88
CA ILE A 154 3.70 -21.22 1.65
C ILE A 154 4.29 -20.73 2.97
N GLN A 155 4.99 -21.61 3.67
CA GLN A 155 5.66 -21.29 4.93
C GLN A 155 6.57 -20.08 4.79
N LYS A 156 7.47 -20.07 3.81
CA LYS A 156 8.36 -18.93 3.55
C LYS A 156 7.58 -17.64 3.29
N GLU A 157 6.52 -17.68 2.49
CA GLU A 157 5.75 -16.47 2.10
C GLU A 157 4.91 -15.90 3.24
N ILE A 158 4.34 -16.72 4.14
CA ILE A 158 3.45 -16.24 5.21
C ILE A 158 4.16 -15.98 6.54
N SER A 159 5.33 -16.60 6.77
CA SER A 159 6.10 -16.48 8.02
C SER A 159 6.34 -15.03 8.47
N PRO A 160 6.67 -14.06 7.58
CA PRO A 160 6.87 -12.66 7.96
C PRO A 160 5.65 -11.95 8.53
N TYR A 161 4.47 -12.55 8.36
CA TYR A 161 3.19 -11.91 8.65
C TYR A 161 2.38 -12.67 9.67
N LEU A 162 2.95 -13.69 10.33
CA LEU A 162 2.25 -14.41 11.38
C LEU A 162 1.93 -13.48 12.54
N ILE A 163 0.85 -13.81 13.25
CA ILE A 163 0.52 -13.10 14.47
C ILE A 163 1.66 -13.26 15.50
N PRO A 164 2.09 -12.18 16.16
CA PRO A 164 3.13 -12.27 17.18
C PRO A 164 2.73 -13.22 18.30
N SER A 165 3.70 -14.01 18.73
CA SER A 165 3.62 -14.99 19.81
C SER A 165 3.05 -14.48 21.12
N ASN A 166 3.45 -13.27 21.49
CA ASN A 166 3.04 -12.57 22.70
C ASN A 166 1.75 -11.77 22.53
N SER A 167 1.06 -11.91 21.38
CA SER A 167 -0.21 -11.21 21.14
C SER A 167 -1.32 -11.81 22.00
N ARG A 168 -2.09 -10.93 22.66
CA ARG A 168 -3.30 -11.32 23.43
C ARG A 168 -4.37 -11.99 22.57
N LEU A 169 -4.30 -11.83 21.25
CA LEU A 169 -5.21 -12.48 20.31
C LEU A 169 -4.98 -13.98 20.19
N VAL A 170 -3.75 -14.48 20.38
CA VAL A 170 -3.41 -15.89 20.15
C VAL A 170 -4.35 -16.85 20.90
N PRO A 171 -4.49 -16.79 22.23
CA PRO A 171 -5.39 -17.71 22.96
C PRO A 171 -6.86 -17.57 22.55
N ILE A 172 -7.30 -16.38 22.15
CA ILE A 172 -8.66 -16.15 21.68
C ILE A 172 -8.87 -16.83 20.32
N LEU A 173 -7.93 -16.66 19.39
CA LEU A 173 -7.98 -17.29 18.07
C LEU A 173 -7.92 -18.82 18.15
N GLU A 174 -7.13 -19.36 19.08
CA GLU A 174 -7.09 -20.79 19.38
C GLU A 174 -8.45 -21.31 19.80
N GLN A 175 -9.13 -20.61 20.70
CA GLN A 175 -10.47 -20.96 21.13
C GLN A 175 -11.48 -20.87 19.98
N LEU A 176 -11.49 -19.76 19.23
CA LEU A 176 -12.42 -19.53 18.12
C LEU A 176 -12.28 -20.56 17.00
N PHE A 177 -11.05 -20.97 16.69
CA PHE A 177 -10.74 -21.92 15.63
C PHE A 177 -10.40 -23.32 16.16
N SER A 178 -10.76 -23.62 17.41
CA SER A 178 -10.66 -24.98 17.99
C SER A 178 -11.54 -26.00 17.25
N THR A 179 -12.57 -25.50 16.56
CA THR A 179 -13.39 -26.22 15.60
C THR A 179 -13.29 -25.56 14.23
N ARG A 180 -13.73 -26.28 13.18
CA ARG A 180 -13.67 -25.77 11.80
C ARG A 180 -14.79 -24.79 11.47
N VAL A 181 -14.85 -23.66 12.16
CA VAL A 181 -15.87 -22.61 11.92
C VAL A 181 -15.83 -22.07 10.49
N THR A 182 -14.69 -22.16 9.80
CA THR A 182 -14.52 -21.72 8.40
C THR A 182 -15.08 -22.68 7.35
N LEU A 183 -15.72 -23.79 7.74
CA LEU A 183 -16.26 -24.77 6.79
C LEU A 183 -17.23 -24.09 5.80
N ASN A 184 -18.27 -23.44 6.31
CA ASN A 184 -19.25 -22.72 5.52
C ASN A 184 -19.81 -21.50 6.29
N ALA A 185 -20.73 -20.75 5.69
CA ALA A 185 -21.27 -19.54 6.30
C ALA A 185 -22.08 -19.83 7.58
N THR A 186 -22.76 -20.99 7.63
CA THR A 186 -23.56 -21.42 8.78
C THR A 186 -22.66 -21.73 9.97
N THR A 187 -21.63 -22.55 9.78
CA THR A 187 -20.65 -22.86 10.84
C THR A 187 -19.91 -21.62 11.32
N LEU A 188 -19.63 -20.68 10.42
CA LEU A 188 -18.98 -19.42 10.77
C LEU A 188 -19.86 -18.58 11.70
N THR A 189 -21.16 -18.48 11.38
CA THR A 189 -22.13 -17.72 12.17
C THR A 189 -22.40 -18.40 13.53
N GLN A 190 -22.52 -19.73 13.54
CA GLN A 190 -22.65 -20.53 14.76
C GLN A 190 -21.41 -20.41 15.66
N GLY A 191 -20.24 -20.22 15.08
CA GLY A 191 -19.00 -19.89 15.77
C GLY A 191 -18.94 -18.47 16.34
N GLY A 192 -20.03 -17.69 16.30
CA GLY A 192 -20.14 -16.36 16.88
C GLY A 192 -19.67 -15.21 15.99
N PHE A 193 -19.24 -15.49 14.75
CA PHE A 193 -18.84 -14.45 13.82
C PHE A 193 -20.06 -13.75 13.21
N ASN A 194 -20.01 -12.43 13.13
CA ASN A 194 -20.97 -11.65 12.40
C ASN A 194 -20.40 -11.28 11.02
N ILE A 195 -21.05 -11.75 9.96
CA ILE A 195 -20.62 -11.53 8.57
C ILE A 195 -21.06 -10.12 8.15
N LEU A 196 -20.07 -9.24 7.95
CA LEU A 196 -20.30 -7.85 7.56
C LEU A 196 -20.50 -7.72 6.05
N ARG A 197 -19.71 -8.46 5.26
CA ARG A 197 -19.73 -8.35 3.80
C ARG A 197 -19.20 -9.60 3.12
N ARG A 198 -19.78 -9.94 1.97
CA ARG A 198 -19.24 -10.93 1.02
C ARG A 198 -18.78 -10.20 -0.23
N GLN A 199 -17.52 -10.39 -0.62
CA GLN A 199 -16.98 -9.73 -1.81
C GLN A 199 -17.19 -10.60 -3.07
N PRO A 200 -17.95 -10.12 -4.08
CA PRO A 200 -18.32 -10.97 -5.22
C PRO A 200 -17.14 -11.31 -6.13
N ARG A 201 -16.12 -10.45 -6.22
CA ARG A 201 -14.98 -10.64 -7.13
C ARG A 201 -13.77 -11.33 -6.50
N SER A 202 -13.55 -11.08 -5.21
CA SER A 202 -12.42 -11.66 -4.47
C SER A 202 -12.81 -12.89 -3.66
N PHE A 203 -14.12 -13.16 -3.51
CA PHE A 203 -14.72 -14.22 -2.71
C PHE A 203 -14.39 -14.16 -1.21
N ILE A 204 -13.79 -13.06 -0.76
CA ILE A 204 -13.48 -12.83 0.65
C ILE A 204 -14.76 -12.58 1.43
N ILE A 205 -14.89 -13.23 2.57
CA ILE A 205 -15.85 -12.87 3.62
C ILE A 205 -15.13 -11.95 4.60
N LEU A 206 -15.72 -10.78 4.82
CA LEU A 206 -15.35 -9.87 5.90
C LEU A 206 -16.29 -10.11 7.07
N ALA A 207 -15.74 -10.45 8.24
CA ALA A 207 -16.50 -10.70 9.46
C ALA A 207 -15.82 -10.05 10.67
N ASN A 208 -16.57 -9.87 11.76
CA ASN A 208 -16.02 -9.53 13.07
C ASN A 208 -16.48 -10.56 14.12
N HIS A 209 -15.85 -10.53 15.29
CA HIS A 209 -16.19 -11.41 16.40
C HIS A 209 -16.14 -10.62 17.73
N PRO A 210 -17.14 -10.73 18.62
CA PRO A 210 -17.18 -9.97 19.88
C PRO A 210 -15.97 -10.20 20.80
N ALA A 211 -15.38 -11.40 20.77
CA ALA A 211 -14.19 -11.74 21.56
C ALA A 211 -12.90 -11.04 21.09
N THR A 212 -12.88 -10.45 19.90
CA THR A 212 -11.72 -9.71 19.36
C THR A 212 -12.13 -8.29 18.96
N PRO A 213 -12.54 -7.44 19.93
CA PRO A 213 -12.94 -6.08 19.63
C PRO A 213 -11.76 -5.32 18.99
N GLY A 214 -12.07 -4.48 18.00
CA GLY A 214 -11.06 -3.75 17.22
C GLY A 214 -10.37 -4.57 16.12
N TYR A 215 -10.84 -5.78 15.83
CA TYR A 215 -10.33 -6.61 14.73
C TYR A 215 -11.43 -7.11 13.81
N LEU A 216 -11.08 -7.23 12.53
CA LEU A 216 -11.86 -7.86 11.49
C LEU A 216 -11.13 -9.09 10.94
N PHE A 217 -11.89 -10.01 10.36
CA PHE A 217 -11.40 -11.22 9.71
C PHE A 217 -11.73 -11.15 8.23
N LYS A 218 -10.70 -11.34 7.40
CA LYS A 218 -10.85 -11.64 5.98
C LYS A 218 -10.55 -13.12 5.80
N LEU A 219 -11.54 -13.88 5.34
CA LEU A 219 -11.44 -15.33 5.21
C LEU A 219 -12.07 -15.84 3.91
N TYR A 220 -11.64 -17.04 3.53
CA TYR A 220 -12.28 -17.87 2.52
C TYR A 220 -12.90 -19.06 3.24
N LEU A 221 -14.13 -19.42 2.89
CA LEU A 221 -14.74 -20.63 3.42
C LEU A 221 -14.16 -21.86 2.72
N ASP A 222 -14.20 -23.02 3.38
CA ASP A 222 -13.75 -24.27 2.76
C ASP A 222 -14.66 -24.68 1.60
N THR A 223 -15.95 -24.31 1.64
CA THR A 223 -16.90 -24.49 0.53
C THR A 223 -16.72 -23.48 -0.61
N GLU A 224 -15.81 -22.50 -0.50
CA GLU A 224 -15.49 -21.59 -1.60
C GLU A 224 -14.44 -22.22 -2.53
N LEU A 225 -14.92 -22.79 -3.62
CA LEU A 225 -14.08 -23.47 -4.61
C LEU A 225 -13.50 -22.52 -5.67
N ARG A 226 -14.06 -21.30 -5.80
CA ARG A 226 -13.60 -20.34 -6.80
C ARG A 226 -12.30 -19.68 -6.36
N MET A 227 -11.46 -19.32 -7.33
CA MET A 227 -10.19 -18.63 -7.08
C MET A 227 -10.07 -17.36 -7.91
N LYS A 228 -9.78 -16.24 -7.24
CA LYS A 228 -9.44 -14.99 -7.90
C LYS A 228 -8.13 -15.16 -8.67
N GLN A 229 -8.17 -15.00 -10.00
CA GLN A 229 -7.00 -15.07 -10.88
C GLN A 229 -6.17 -16.35 -10.70
N LYS A 230 -6.83 -17.51 -10.53
CA LYS A 230 -6.19 -18.82 -10.31
C LYS A 230 -5.14 -18.81 -9.17
N THR A 231 -5.26 -17.87 -8.24
CA THR A 231 -4.31 -17.65 -7.14
C THR A 231 -5.00 -18.03 -5.83
N PRO A 232 -4.38 -18.88 -4.98
CA PRO A 232 -4.98 -19.31 -3.73
C PRO A 232 -5.11 -18.13 -2.75
N GLY A 233 -6.16 -18.16 -1.92
CA GLY A 233 -6.51 -17.07 -1.01
C GLY A 233 -5.40 -16.64 -0.05
N TRP A 234 -4.62 -17.60 0.48
CA TRP A 234 -3.51 -17.31 1.41
C TRP A 234 -2.46 -16.37 0.77
N ARG A 235 -2.24 -16.47 -0.55
CA ARG A 235 -1.25 -15.64 -1.24
C ARG A 235 -1.71 -14.20 -1.35
N TRP A 236 -3.01 -13.99 -1.54
CA TRP A 236 -3.63 -12.67 -1.48
C TRP A 236 -3.55 -12.05 -0.08
N PHE A 237 -3.60 -12.86 0.98
CA PHE A 237 -3.37 -12.40 2.35
C PHE A 237 -1.91 -11.98 2.58
N ALA A 238 -0.94 -12.79 2.14
CA ALA A 238 0.47 -12.45 2.24
C ALA A 238 0.81 -11.14 1.50
N ARG A 239 0.29 -10.96 0.28
CA ARG A 239 0.45 -9.70 -0.48
C ARG A 239 -0.12 -8.49 0.25
N ARG A 240 -1.30 -8.62 0.86
CA ARG A 240 -1.90 -7.54 1.66
C ARG A 240 -1.02 -7.17 2.85
N CYS A 241 -0.46 -8.15 3.56
CA CYS A 241 0.47 -7.87 4.65
C CYS A 241 1.75 -7.18 4.16
N SER A 242 2.33 -7.65 3.06
CA SER A 242 3.50 -7.05 2.41
C SER A 242 3.25 -5.58 2.05
N GLY A 243 2.20 -5.29 1.29
CA GLY A 243 1.86 -3.92 0.90
C GLY A 243 1.54 -3.03 2.12
N ALA A 244 0.92 -3.58 3.17
CA ALA A 244 0.69 -2.83 4.40
C ALA A 244 1.99 -2.49 5.15
N LYS A 245 2.98 -3.39 5.12
CA LYS A 245 4.31 -3.15 5.69
C LYS A 245 5.01 -2.01 4.94
N LEU A 246 4.98 -2.02 3.61
CA LEU A 246 5.56 -0.97 2.77
C LEU A 246 4.95 0.40 3.06
N VAL A 247 3.61 0.52 3.00
CA VAL A 247 2.91 1.78 3.32
C VAL A 247 3.28 2.28 4.72
N ARG A 248 3.34 1.39 5.72
CA ARG A 248 3.70 1.78 7.09
C ARG A 248 5.13 2.31 7.19
N LYS A 249 6.08 1.70 6.47
CA LYS A 249 7.48 2.13 6.42
C LYS A 249 7.60 3.53 5.84
N VAL A 250 6.88 3.80 4.75
CA VAL A 250 6.83 5.14 4.15
C VAL A 250 6.19 6.16 5.11
N ILE A 251 5.05 5.82 5.73
CA ILE A 251 4.39 6.69 6.71
C ILE A 251 5.34 7.09 7.84
N ALA A 252 6.06 6.12 8.40
CA ALA A 252 7.03 6.36 9.47
C ALA A 252 8.23 7.20 8.99
N LYS A 253 8.86 6.82 7.88
CA LYS A 253 10.06 7.49 7.33
C LYS A 253 9.80 8.94 6.91
N LYS A 254 8.59 9.22 6.42
CA LYS A 254 8.17 10.55 5.93
C LYS A 254 7.39 11.36 6.95
N ASN A 255 7.19 10.85 8.17
CA ASN A 255 6.40 11.51 9.22
C ASN A 255 4.99 11.91 8.74
N ILE A 256 4.38 11.07 7.90
CA ILE A 256 3.05 11.30 7.33
C ILE A 256 1.99 11.31 8.44
N ARG A 257 1.10 12.30 8.41
CA ARG A 257 0.16 12.57 9.50
C ARG A 257 -1.27 12.15 9.18
N HIS A 258 -1.71 12.34 7.94
CA HIS A 258 -3.12 12.19 7.53
C HIS A 258 -3.47 10.77 7.08
N PHE A 259 -2.47 9.92 6.85
CA PHE A 259 -2.68 8.53 6.44
C PHE A 259 -2.28 7.53 7.51
N VAL A 260 -2.98 6.39 7.50
CA VAL A 260 -2.72 5.22 8.33
C VAL A 260 -2.92 3.94 7.54
N VAL A 261 -2.38 2.83 8.04
CA VAL A 261 -2.57 1.50 7.45
C VAL A 261 -2.74 0.48 8.58
N PRO A 262 -3.79 -0.37 8.54
CA PRO A 262 -4.05 -1.33 9.60
C PRO A 262 -2.90 -2.32 9.74
N LYS A 263 -2.67 -2.78 10.98
CA LYS A 263 -1.89 -4.00 11.18
C LYS A 263 -2.64 -5.19 10.59
N LYS A 264 -1.90 -6.08 9.92
CA LYS A 264 -2.43 -7.24 9.21
C LYS A 264 -1.60 -8.46 9.62
N TYR A 265 -2.26 -9.52 10.05
CA TYR A 265 -1.65 -10.75 10.52
C TYR A 265 -2.29 -11.95 9.86
N ILE A 266 -1.48 -12.95 9.55
CA ILE A 266 -1.94 -14.26 9.09
C ILE A 266 -2.02 -15.17 10.31
N TYR A 267 -3.18 -15.77 10.51
CA TYR A 267 -3.37 -16.86 11.47
C TYR A 267 -3.49 -18.18 10.71
N VAL A 268 -2.67 -19.15 11.08
CA VAL A 268 -2.70 -20.51 10.51
C VAL A 268 -3.73 -21.33 11.26
N LEU A 269 -4.72 -21.86 10.53
CA LEU A 269 -5.78 -22.67 11.11
C LEU A 269 -5.24 -24.01 11.65
N PRO A 270 -5.75 -24.53 12.78
CA PRO A 270 -5.23 -25.75 13.39
C PRO A 270 -5.36 -26.98 12.48
N PRO A 271 -4.30 -27.80 12.35
CA PRO A 271 -4.32 -28.98 11.49
C PRO A 271 -5.32 -30.04 11.93
N SER A 272 -5.61 -30.12 13.23
CA SER A 272 -6.59 -31.04 13.82
C SER A 272 -8.03 -30.82 13.34
N THR A 273 -8.32 -29.65 12.75
CA THR A 273 -9.67 -29.27 12.30
C THR A 273 -9.85 -29.36 10.78
N ILE A 274 -8.83 -29.80 10.03
CA ILE A 274 -8.87 -29.82 8.57
C ILE A 274 -9.93 -30.82 8.09
N PRO A 275 -10.96 -30.39 7.33
CA PRO A 275 -11.92 -31.30 6.76
C PRO A 275 -11.30 -32.10 5.60
N ALA A 276 -11.85 -33.28 5.31
CA ALA A 276 -11.45 -34.06 4.14
C ALA A 276 -11.74 -33.25 2.86
N LYS A 277 -10.78 -33.24 1.93
CA LYS A 277 -10.95 -32.59 0.63
C LYS A 277 -11.93 -33.40 -0.22
N THR A 278 -12.93 -32.74 -0.78
CA THR A 278 -13.94 -33.34 -1.66
C THR A 278 -14.16 -32.47 -2.89
N SER A 279 -15.10 -32.83 -3.77
CA SER A 279 -15.55 -31.97 -4.87
C SER A 279 -16.23 -30.68 -4.39
N GLU A 280 -16.69 -30.63 -3.14
CA GLU A 280 -17.44 -29.51 -2.56
C GLU A 280 -16.65 -28.74 -1.49
N ILE A 281 -15.51 -29.29 -1.05
CA ILE A 281 -14.72 -28.78 0.05
C ILE A 281 -13.25 -28.70 -0.37
N ASP A 282 -12.70 -27.49 -0.31
CA ASP A 282 -11.28 -27.21 -0.48
C ASP A 282 -10.73 -26.52 0.79
N PRO A 283 -10.11 -27.27 1.72
CA PRO A 283 -9.66 -26.75 3.00
C PRO A 283 -8.70 -25.55 2.86
N LYS A 284 -9.02 -24.44 3.53
CA LYS A 284 -8.17 -23.24 3.54
C LYS A 284 -7.18 -23.28 4.72
N PRO A 285 -5.89 -22.97 4.54
CA PRO A 285 -4.90 -23.11 5.62
C PRO A 285 -4.88 -21.90 6.57
N THR A 286 -5.43 -20.76 6.18
CA THR A 286 -5.19 -19.48 6.86
C THR A 286 -6.41 -18.57 6.85
N VAL A 287 -6.44 -17.66 7.82
CA VAL A 287 -7.30 -16.47 7.84
C VAL A 287 -6.44 -15.22 8.01
N LEU A 288 -6.92 -14.09 7.53
CA LEU A 288 -6.26 -12.80 7.72
C LEU A 288 -6.99 -12.01 8.80
N VAL A 289 -6.28 -11.70 9.88
CA VAL A 289 -6.73 -10.85 10.98
C VAL A 289 -6.24 -9.43 10.71
N VAL A 290 -7.14 -8.46 10.68
CA VAL A 290 -6.80 -7.06 10.40
C VAL A 290 -7.37 -6.15 11.48
N GLU A 291 -6.64 -5.11 11.83
CA GLU A 291 -7.13 -4.04 12.70
C GLU A 291 -8.35 -3.35 12.06
N ASP A 292 -9.40 -3.12 12.86
CA ASP A 292 -10.57 -2.36 12.45
C ASP A 292 -10.24 -0.86 12.51
N MET A 293 -10.21 -0.23 11.34
CA MET A 293 -9.87 1.19 11.20
C MET A 293 -11.04 2.14 11.48
N GLN A 294 -12.20 1.63 11.92
CA GLN A 294 -13.38 2.43 12.26
C GLN A 294 -13.75 3.40 11.13
N LEU A 295 -14.04 2.83 9.97
CA LEU A 295 -14.28 3.58 8.75
C LEU A 295 -15.65 4.27 8.76
N VAL A 296 -15.71 5.45 8.17
CA VAL A 296 -17.00 6.12 7.93
C VAL A 296 -17.77 5.41 6.79
N PRO A 297 -19.11 5.50 6.75
CA PRO A 297 -19.93 5.06 5.62
C PRO A 297 -19.47 5.63 4.27
N LYS A 298 -19.80 4.93 3.18
CA LYS A 298 -19.31 5.23 1.83
C LYS A 298 -19.61 6.68 1.41
N GLU A 299 -20.79 7.18 1.73
CA GLU A 299 -21.27 8.52 1.38
C GLU A 299 -20.43 9.60 2.08
N LEU A 300 -20.14 9.40 3.36
CA LEU A 300 -19.25 10.29 4.14
C LEU A 300 -17.80 10.20 3.67
N ASN A 301 -17.34 9.02 3.24
CA ASN A 301 -16.01 8.87 2.67
C ASN A 301 -15.86 9.67 1.37
N ILE A 302 -16.84 9.60 0.47
CA ILE A 302 -16.84 10.39 -0.78
C ILE A 302 -16.83 11.88 -0.45
N ALA A 303 -17.65 12.31 0.51
CA ALA A 303 -17.66 13.70 0.96
C ALA A 303 -16.32 14.13 1.57
N ALA A 304 -15.64 13.25 2.31
CA ALA A 304 -14.31 13.54 2.87
C ALA A 304 -13.26 13.74 1.77
N TRP A 305 -13.21 12.88 0.75
CA TRP A 305 -12.32 13.06 -0.40
C TRP A 305 -12.57 14.36 -1.16
N ARG A 306 -13.85 14.75 -1.30
CA ARG A 306 -14.23 15.99 -1.99
C ARG A 306 -13.85 17.25 -1.20
N ASN A 307 -14.08 17.23 0.11
CA ASN A 307 -14.16 18.46 0.91
C ASN A 307 -13.03 18.61 1.95
N LEU A 308 -12.39 17.51 2.38
CA LEU A 308 -11.36 17.54 3.43
C LEU A 308 -9.94 17.40 2.90
N VAL A 309 -9.77 17.02 1.63
CA VAL A 309 -8.44 16.90 1.01
C VAL A 309 -7.83 18.29 0.81
N THR A 310 -6.60 18.44 1.27
CA THR A 310 -5.78 19.65 1.16
C THR A 310 -4.51 19.37 0.36
N PRO A 311 -3.75 20.39 -0.07
CA PRO A 311 -2.42 20.23 -0.66
C PRO A 311 -1.54 19.24 0.13
N GLN A 312 -1.43 19.43 1.45
CA GLN A 312 -0.59 18.60 2.32
C GLN A 312 -1.02 17.12 2.33
N ILE A 313 -2.32 16.84 2.26
CA ILE A 313 -2.82 15.47 2.16
C ILE A 313 -2.43 14.86 0.81
N LEU A 314 -2.48 15.63 -0.27
CA LEU A 314 -2.07 15.17 -1.59
C LEU A 314 -0.55 14.91 -1.65
N ASP A 315 0.27 15.73 -1.00
CA ASP A 315 1.71 15.54 -0.95
C ASP A 315 2.08 14.24 -0.23
N GLU A 316 1.44 14.00 0.93
CA GLU A 316 1.60 12.76 1.68
C GLU A 316 1.13 11.54 0.85
N LEU A 317 -0.01 11.65 0.17
CA LEU A 317 -0.52 10.58 -0.69
C LEU A 317 0.45 10.29 -1.85
N TYR A 318 0.91 11.33 -2.53
CA TYR A 318 1.86 11.21 -3.64
C TYR A 318 3.16 10.55 -3.17
N ALA A 319 3.70 10.95 -2.02
CA ALA A 319 4.85 10.29 -1.41
C ALA A 319 4.60 8.80 -1.14
N ILE A 320 3.41 8.42 -0.66
CA ILE A 320 3.04 7.01 -0.45
C ILE A 320 2.97 6.26 -1.78
N ILE A 321 2.23 6.76 -2.77
CA ILE A 321 2.05 6.08 -4.06
C ILE A 321 3.41 5.89 -4.75
N SER A 322 4.27 6.91 -4.70
CA SER A 322 5.59 6.87 -5.34
C SER A 322 6.59 5.98 -4.61
N ARG A 323 6.41 5.67 -3.31
CA ARG A 323 7.39 4.92 -2.48
C ARG A 323 6.97 3.56 -1.98
N ALA A 324 5.69 3.36 -1.75
CA ALA A 324 5.17 2.11 -1.17
C ALA A 324 4.94 1.03 -2.24
N ASN A 325 5.52 1.21 -3.43
CA ASN A 325 5.22 0.49 -4.65
C ASN A 325 3.72 0.55 -5.00
N GLY A 326 3.30 -0.25 -5.96
CA GLY A 326 1.92 -0.27 -6.41
C GLY A 326 0.91 -0.68 -5.34
N SER A 327 -0.28 -0.12 -5.46
CA SER A 327 -1.50 -0.70 -4.95
C SER A 327 -2.68 -0.16 -5.76
N SER A 328 -3.90 -0.57 -5.44
CA SER A 328 -5.07 0.12 -5.99
C SER A 328 -5.42 1.28 -5.07
N TYR A 329 -4.86 2.45 -5.35
CA TYR A 329 -4.98 3.65 -4.50
C TYR A 329 -6.24 4.46 -4.76
N ARG A 330 -7.35 3.75 -4.91
CA ARG A 330 -8.66 4.37 -5.11
C ARG A 330 -9.27 4.81 -3.78
N PRO A 331 -10.14 5.82 -3.77
CA PRO A 331 -10.84 6.26 -2.56
C PRO A 331 -11.66 5.19 -1.83
N ASP A 332 -12.12 4.13 -2.51
CA ASP A 332 -12.78 2.97 -1.88
C ASP A 332 -11.81 2.06 -1.12
N ASN A 333 -10.52 2.07 -1.48
CA ASN A 333 -9.45 1.34 -0.80
C ASN A 333 -8.67 2.20 0.20
N ILE A 334 -8.88 3.52 0.18
CA ILE A 334 -8.31 4.49 1.11
C ILE A 334 -9.44 5.32 1.79
N PRO A 335 -10.36 4.67 2.51
CA PRO A 335 -11.47 5.36 3.14
C PRO A 335 -11.05 6.25 4.33
N PHE A 336 -11.82 7.30 4.57
CA PHE A 336 -11.74 8.11 5.77
C PHE A 336 -12.23 7.35 7.01
N SER A 337 -11.64 7.62 8.16
CA SER A 337 -11.96 6.99 9.44
C SER A 337 -12.56 7.99 10.42
N TYR A 338 -13.29 7.50 11.41
CA TYR A 338 -13.79 8.32 12.52
C TYR A 338 -12.65 8.95 13.36
N GLN A 339 -11.41 8.49 13.18
CA GLN A 339 -10.21 9.04 13.80
C GLN A 339 -9.62 10.23 13.03
N GLY A 340 -10.29 10.69 11.97
CA GLY A 340 -9.85 11.86 11.19
C GLY A 340 -8.72 11.58 10.21
N LYS A 341 -8.49 10.31 9.83
CA LYS A 341 -7.41 9.89 8.92
C LYS A 341 -7.91 9.04 7.77
N PHE A 342 -7.17 9.06 6.65
CA PHE A 342 -7.39 8.18 5.50
C PHE A 342 -6.64 6.84 5.70
N ALA A 343 -7.32 5.71 5.53
CA ALA A 343 -6.80 4.39 5.89
C ALA A 343 -6.60 3.48 4.68
N PHE A 344 -5.38 3.00 4.40
CA PHE A 344 -5.09 2.05 3.32
C PHE A 344 -5.57 0.62 3.66
N ILE A 345 -6.84 0.30 3.40
CA ILE A 345 -7.45 -0.98 3.81
C ILE A 345 -7.24 -2.14 2.83
N ASP A 346 -6.99 -1.84 1.55
CA ASP A 346 -6.59 -2.84 0.57
C ASP A 346 -5.20 -2.53 0.00
N THR A 347 -4.30 -3.48 0.18
CA THR A 347 -2.86 -3.35 -0.12
C THR A 347 -2.35 -4.59 -0.87
N GLU A 348 -3.22 -5.25 -1.65
CA GLU A 348 -2.97 -6.58 -2.22
C GLU A 348 -2.10 -6.63 -3.49
N TYR A 349 -1.73 -5.47 -4.05
CA TYR A 349 -0.99 -5.37 -5.31
C TYR A 349 0.37 -4.65 -5.18
N PRO A 350 1.27 -5.06 -4.25
CA PRO A 350 2.50 -4.34 -3.88
C PRO A 350 3.54 -4.13 -4.99
N TYR A 351 3.26 -4.54 -6.24
CA TYR A 351 4.16 -4.42 -7.40
C TYR A 351 3.46 -3.83 -8.64
N ARG A 352 2.27 -3.24 -8.45
CA ARG A 352 1.58 -2.50 -9.51
C ARG A 352 2.37 -1.22 -9.85
N ASN A 353 2.17 -0.68 -11.04
CA ASN A 353 2.71 0.62 -11.39
C ASN A 353 1.99 1.71 -10.55
N PRO A 354 2.58 2.90 -10.38
CA PRO A 354 1.90 4.05 -9.80
C PRO A 354 0.57 4.33 -10.52
N ASP A 355 -0.46 4.69 -9.76
CA ASP A 355 -1.78 5.05 -10.27
C ASP A 355 -2.18 6.38 -9.67
N PHE A 356 -1.91 7.45 -10.43
CA PHE A 356 -2.25 8.81 -10.01
C PHE A 356 -3.61 9.26 -10.55
N LYS A 357 -4.18 8.59 -11.55
CA LYS A 357 -5.46 8.99 -12.15
C LYS A 357 -6.67 8.64 -11.29
N SER A 358 -6.62 7.53 -10.57
CA SER A 358 -7.81 6.95 -9.96
C SER A 358 -8.44 7.75 -8.81
N ILE A 359 -7.72 8.72 -8.23
CA ILE A 359 -8.26 9.62 -7.20
C ILE A 359 -8.93 10.87 -7.78
N ARG A 360 -8.56 11.28 -9.00
CA ARG A 360 -8.97 12.56 -9.62
C ARG A 360 -10.49 12.78 -9.60
N PRO A 361 -11.34 11.79 -9.94
CA PRO A 361 -12.80 11.97 -9.93
C PRO A 361 -13.42 12.34 -8.57
N TYR A 362 -12.67 12.14 -7.48
CA TYR A 362 -13.15 12.34 -6.11
C TYR A 362 -12.66 13.66 -5.50
N LEU A 363 -11.73 14.35 -6.16
CA LEU A 363 -11.19 15.63 -5.69
C LEU A 363 -12.14 16.78 -6.03
N SER A 364 -11.99 17.89 -5.30
CA SER A 364 -12.53 19.18 -5.75
C SER A 364 -11.76 19.66 -6.99
N PRO A 365 -12.33 20.55 -7.83
CA PRO A 365 -11.62 21.06 -9.00
C PRO A 365 -10.25 21.69 -8.67
N ALA A 366 -10.18 22.43 -7.56
CA ALA A 366 -8.94 23.05 -7.09
C ALA A 366 -7.89 21.99 -6.69
N MET A 367 -8.30 20.94 -5.96
CA MET A 367 -7.40 19.87 -5.54
C MET A 367 -7.02 18.93 -6.69
N CYS A 368 -7.89 18.75 -7.68
CA CYS A 368 -7.54 18.03 -8.90
C CYS A 368 -6.46 18.77 -9.69
N LYS A 369 -6.58 20.09 -9.84
CA LYS A 369 -5.52 20.90 -10.48
C LYS A 369 -4.20 20.79 -9.74
N TYR A 370 -4.23 20.95 -8.41
CA TYR A 370 -3.03 20.80 -7.59
C TYR A 370 -2.39 19.42 -7.74
N TRP A 371 -3.20 18.36 -7.73
CA TRP A 371 -2.74 17.00 -7.91
C TRP A 371 -2.07 16.79 -9.27
N ASP A 372 -2.69 17.29 -10.33
CA ASP A 372 -2.16 17.21 -11.69
C ASP A 372 -0.79 17.92 -11.74
N ASP A 373 -0.69 19.14 -11.21
CA ASP A 373 0.58 19.90 -11.14
C ASP A 373 1.66 19.16 -10.33
N LEU A 374 1.30 18.55 -9.20
CA LEU A 374 2.20 17.77 -8.35
C LEU A 374 2.78 16.56 -9.08
N VAL A 375 1.92 15.82 -9.80
CA VAL A 375 2.32 14.63 -10.57
C VAL A 375 3.20 15.03 -11.75
N LYS A 376 2.82 16.08 -12.50
CA LYS A 376 3.58 16.61 -13.65
C LYS A 376 4.99 17.05 -13.29
N LYS A 377 5.17 17.65 -12.11
CA LYS A 377 6.48 18.12 -11.62
C LYS A 377 7.31 17.04 -10.94
N GLY A 378 6.74 15.87 -10.65
CA GLY A 378 7.46 14.81 -9.95
C GLY A 378 7.64 15.11 -8.47
N GLY A 379 6.67 15.80 -7.84
CA GLY A 379 6.73 16.28 -6.46
C GLY A 379 6.84 17.79 -6.34
N HIS A 380 7.16 18.28 -5.14
CA HIS A 380 7.38 19.70 -4.89
C HIS A 380 8.69 20.21 -5.45
N GLU A 381 8.71 21.50 -5.79
CA GLU A 381 9.93 22.23 -6.10
C GLU A 381 10.77 22.53 -4.87
#